data_AF-A0A2V7Z577-F1
#
_entry.id   AF-A0A2V7Z577-F1
#
_cell.length_a   1.000
_cell.length_b   1.000
_cell.length_c   1.000
_cell.angle_alpha   90.00
_cell.angle_beta   90.00
_cell.angle_gamma   90.00
#
_symmetry.space_group_name_H-M   'P 1'
#
loop_
_entity.id
_entity.type
_entity.pdbx_description
1 polymer ?
#
loop_
_entity_poly.entity_id
_entity_poly.type
_entity_poly.pdbx_seq_one_letter_code
_entity_poly.pdbx_strand_id
1 'polypeptide(L)'
;MSKSPYNAIAEWDTLLQAVKETEGDLAGVVPFREALANARARAHMFKGLQDSLEASAGEATDRLRETVAVGEDAVVALRSFIRGVLGMRNEKLLRYGIKPRGKRRGPKRTLSPPPPVARKRAGGRSR
;
A
#
# COMPACT_ATOMS: atom_id res chain seq x y z
N MET A 1 -24.32 -17.57 -9.65
CA MET A 1 -23.05 -17.71 -8.88
C MET A 1 -22.16 -18.64 -9.67
N SER A 2 -21.04 -18.14 -10.22
CA SER A 2 -20.11 -18.98 -10.98
C SER A 2 -19.36 -19.90 -10.01
N LYS A 3 -19.29 -21.21 -10.29
CA LYS A 3 -18.49 -22.15 -9.48
C LYS A 3 -17.03 -21.72 -9.51
N SER A 4 -16.37 -21.79 -8.36
CA SER A 4 -14.92 -21.59 -8.29
C SER A 4 -14.22 -22.59 -9.22
N PRO A 5 -13.25 -22.16 -10.05
CA PRO A 5 -12.53 -23.05 -10.97
C PRO A 5 -11.79 -24.18 -10.23
N TYR A 6 -11.45 -23.97 -8.96
CA TYR A 6 -10.81 -24.99 -8.12
C TYR A 6 -11.75 -26.15 -7.76
N ASN A 7 -13.02 -25.86 -7.51
CA ASN A 7 -14.02 -26.89 -7.25
C ASN A 7 -14.30 -27.69 -8.53
N ALA A 8 -14.27 -27.04 -9.69
CA ALA A 8 -14.46 -27.72 -10.97
C ALA A 8 -13.35 -28.76 -11.26
N ILE A 9 -12.08 -28.45 -11.01
CA ILE A 9 -10.98 -29.39 -11.26
C ILE A 9 -11.09 -30.63 -10.35
N ALA A 10 -11.44 -30.45 -9.08
CA ALA A 10 -11.64 -31.56 -8.14
C ALA A 10 -12.84 -32.44 -8.52
N GLU A 11 -13.93 -31.82 -8.98
CA GLU A 11 -15.10 -32.53 -9.53
C GLU A 11 -14.71 -33.37 -10.75
N TRP A 12 -13.87 -32.85 -11.65
CA TRP A 12 -13.38 -33.60 -12.82
C TRP A 12 -12.52 -34.79 -12.44
N ASP A 13 -11.67 -34.64 -11.42
CA ASP A 13 -10.86 -35.73 -10.88
C ASP A 13 -11.70 -36.89 -10.38
N THR A 14 -12.74 -36.55 -9.62
CA THR A 14 -13.67 -37.52 -9.05
C THR A 14 -14.41 -38.26 -10.16
N LEU A 15 -14.86 -37.52 -11.19
CA LEU A 15 -15.57 -38.09 -12.33
C LEU A 15 -14.66 -39.00 -13.18
N LEU A 16 -13.43 -38.57 -13.48
CA LEU A 16 -12.47 -39.38 -14.24
C LEU A 16 -12.13 -40.69 -13.51
N GLN A 17 -12.01 -40.65 -12.17
CA GLN A 17 -11.79 -41.84 -11.36
C GLN A 17 -12.99 -42.80 -11.43
N ALA A 18 -14.21 -42.29 -11.26
CA ALA A 18 -15.43 -43.10 -11.35
C ALA A 18 -15.63 -43.74 -12.74
N VAL A 19 -15.34 -42.99 -13.82
CA VAL A 19 -15.42 -43.50 -15.20
C VAL A 19 -14.37 -44.59 -15.45
N LYS A 20 -13.19 -44.47 -14.86
CA LYS A 20 -12.13 -45.49 -14.97
C LYS A 20 -12.53 -46.81 -14.29
N GLU A 21 -13.30 -46.74 -13.21
CA GLU A 21 -13.80 -47.92 -12.48
C GLU A 21 -14.98 -48.61 -13.18
N THR A 22 -15.73 -47.88 -14.00
CA THR A 22 -16.96 -48.35 -14.69
C THR A 22 -16.81 -48.43 -16.22
N GLU A 23 -15.58 -48.34 -16.74
CA GLU A 23 -15.33 -48.21 -18.18
C GLU A 23 -15.86 -49.40 -19.01
N GLY A 24 -15.87 -50.60 -18.43
CA GLY A 24 -16.42 -51.80 -19.07
C GLY A 24 -17.93 -51.75 -19.30
N ASP A 25 -18.65 -50.96 -18.50
CA ASP A 25 -20.11 -50.81 -18.58
C ASP A 25 -20.52 -49.65 -19.52
N LEU A 26 -19.58 -48.79 -19.88
CA LEU A 26 -19.81 -47.55 -20.62
C LEU A 26 -19.18 -47.61 -22.02
N ALA A 27 -19.79 -48.40 -22.90
CA ALA A 27 -19.35 -48.50 -24.30
C ALA A 27 -19.32 -47.12 -24.97
N GLY A 28 -18.17 -46.75 -25.55
CA GLY A 28 -17.98 -45.47 -26.25
C GLY A 28 -17.63 -44.28 -25.35
N VAL A 29 -17.37 -44.46 -24.05
CA VAL A 29 -17.01 -43.36 -23.13
C VAL A 29 -15.58 -42.82 -23.34
N VAL A 30 -14.71 -43.60 -23.97
CA VAL A 30 -13.27 -43.32 -24.14
C VAL A 30 -12.98 -41.91 -24.67
N PRO A 31 -13.61 -41.41 -25.75
CA PRO A 31 -13.31 -40.08 -26.29
C PRO A 31 -13.65 -38.96 -25.32
N PHE A 32 -14.74 -39.11 -24.54
CA PHE A 32 -15.17 -38.12 -23.56
C PHE A 32 -14.24 -38.10 -22.35
N ARG A 33 -13.82 -39.28 -21.88
CA ARG A 33 -12.81 -39.42 -20.82
C ARG A 33 -11.51 -38.74 -21.23
N GLU A 34 -11.02 -39.01 -22.44
CA GLU A 34 -9.79 -38.40 -22.95
C GLU A 34 -9.90 -36.88 -23.08
N ALA A 35 -11.03 -36.38 -23.59
CA ALA A 35 -11.28 -34.94 -23.67
C ALA A 35 -11.25 -34.28 -22.29
N LEU A 36 -11.89 -34.88 -21.28
CA LEU A 36 -11.90 -34.38 -19.91
C LEU A 36 -10.52 -34.46 -19.25
N ALA A 37 -9.79 -35.56 -19.45
CA ALA A 37 -8.42 -35.73 -18.96
C ALA A 37 -7.48 -34.66 -19.54
N ASN A 38 -7.61 -34.36 -20.83
CA ASN A 38 -6.84 -33.30 -21.50
C ASN A 38 -7.19 -31.90 -20.95
N ALA A 39 -8.48 -31.61 -20.75
CA ALA A 39 -8.92 -30.35 -20.15
C ALA A 39 -8.37 -30.19 -18.73
N ARG A 40 -8.42 -31.26 -17.92
CA ARG A 40 -7.86 -31.29 -16.58
C ARG A 40 -6.35 -31.03 -16.57
N ALA A 41 -5.59 -31.70 -17.44
CA ALA A 41 -4.15 -31.51 -17.54
C ALA A 41 -3.78 -30.05 -17.87
N ARG A 42 -4.49 -29.43 -18.82
CA ARG A 42 -4.32 -28.01 -19.16
C ARG A 42 -4.66 -27.09 -17.98
N ALA A 43 -5.74 -27.38 -17.24
CA ALA A 43 -6.12 -26.59 -16.08
C ALA A 43 -5.06 -26.61 -14.99
N HIS A 44 -4.45 -27.76 -14.69
CA HIS A 44 -3.32 -27.85 -13.75
C HIS A 44 -2.10 -27.07 -14.24
N MET A 45 -1.78 -27.16 -15.53
CA MET A 45 -0.68 -26.38 -16.12
C MET A 45 -0.91 -24.88 -15.95
N PHE A 46 -2.10 -24.38 -16.29
CA PHE A 46 -2.42 -22.96 -16.13
C PHE A 46 -2.45 -22.51 -14.67
N LYS A 47 -2.87 -23.38 -13.75
CA LYS A 47 -2.77 -23.11 -12.32
C LYS A 47 -1.32 -22.92 -11.89
N GLY A 48 -0.43 -23.84 -12.27
CA GLY A 48 1.00 -23.70 -11.97
C GLY A 48 1.60 -22.41 -12.55
N LEU A 49 1.16 -22.02 -13.75
CA LEU A 49 1.56 -20.75 -14.35
C LEU A 49 1.03 -19.56 -13.53
N GLN A 50 -0.23 -19.58 -13.11
CA GLN A 50 -0.82 -18.54 -12.27
C GLN A 50 -0.06 -18.39 -10.95
N ASP A 51 0.22 -19.49 -10.26
CA ASP A 51 0.96 -19.49 -8.99
C ASP A 51 2.37 -18.90 -9.18
N SER A 52 3.04 -19.23 -10.30
CA SER A 52 4.36 -18.67 -10.63
C SER A 52 4.34 -17.17 -10.92
N LEU A 53 3.29 -16.69 -11.60
CA LEU A 53 3.12 -15.27 -11.92
C LEU A 53 2.80 -14.46 -10.67
N GLU A 54 1.99 -15.02 -9.77
CA GLU A 54 1.68 -14.39 -8.48
C GLU A 54 2.91 -14.27 -7.60
N ALA A 55 3.73 -15.33 -7.51
CA ALA A 55 5.02 -15.27 -6.82
C ALA A 55 5.95 -14.22 -7.43
N SER A 56 6.07 -14.19 -8.76
CA SER A 56 6.88 -13.19 -9.47
C SER A 56 6.38 -11.76 -9.25
N ALA A 57 5.07 -11.55 -9.19
CA ALA A 57 4.49 -10.24 -8.91
C ALA A 57 4.77 -9.79 -7.47
N GLY A 58 4.75 -10.71 -6.51
CA GLY A 58 5.18 -10.48 -5.14
C GLY A 58 6.63 -10.01 -5.07
N GLU A 59 7.55 -10.78 -5.65
CA GLU A 59 8.98 -10.43 -5.70
C GLU A 59 9.23 -9.07 -6.36
N ALA A 60 8.55 -8.79 -7.48
CA ALA A 60 8.67 -7.51 -8.17
C ALA A 60 8.20 -6.34 -7.30
N THR A 61 7.13 -6.54 -6.54
CA THR A 61 6.59 -5.54 -5.61
C THR A 61 7.56 -5.27 -4.46
N ASP A 62 8.17 -6.31 -3.91
CA ASP A 62 9.14 -6.17 -2.82
C ASP A 62 10.41 -5.46 -3.29
N ARG A 63 10.94 -5.82 -4.47
CA ARG A 63 12.07 -5.11 -5.09
C ARG A 63 11.75 -3.64 -5.37
N LEU A 64 10.53 -3.35 -5.82
CA LEU A 64 10.09 -1.97 -6.03
C LEU A 64 10.09 -1.19 -4.71
N ARG A 65 9.55 -1.76 -3.63
CA ARG A 65 9.54 -1.14 -2.30
C ARG A 65 10.94 -0.88 -1.78
N GLU A 66 11.83 -1.86 -1.89
CA GLU A 66 13.24 -1.72 -1.50
C GLU A 66 13.93 -0.60 -2.28
N THR A 67 13.76 -0.58 -3.60
CA THR A 67 14.36 0.44 -4.47
C THR A 67 13.84 1.84 -4.14
N VAL A 68 12.53 1.96 -3.86
CA VAL A 68 11.93 3.24 -3.43
C VAL A 68 12.50 3.69 -2.10
N ALA A 69 12.64 2.80 -1.12
CA ALA A 69 13.22 3.14 0.18
C ALA A 69 14.67 3.65 0.05
N VAL A 70 15.50 2.96 -0.74
CA VAL A 70 16.87 3.42 -1.05
C VAL A 70 16.85 4.78 -1.76
N GLY A 71 15.90 5.00 -2.66
CA GLY A 71 15.69 6.28 -3.33
C GLY A 71 15.33 7.41 -2.37
N GLU A 72 14.48 7.15 -1.37
CA GLU A 72 14.09 8.12 -0.35
C GLU A 72 15.29 8.53 0.51
N ASP A 73 16.11 7.57 0.94
CA ASP A 73 17.35 7.82 1.68
C ASP A 73 18.33 8.67 0.84
N ALA A 74 18.49 8.33 -0.44
CA ALA A 74 19.32 9.10 -1.36
C ALA A 74 18.80 10.55 -1.52
N VAL A 75 17.48 10.75 -1.59
CA VAL A 75 16.86 12.09 -1.64
C VAL A 75 17.15 12.88 -0.36
N VAL A 76 17.07 12.25 0.82
CA VAL A 76 17.40 12.89 2.10
C VAL A 76 18.87 13.29 2.15
N ALA A 77 19.77 12.40 1.73
CA ALA A 77 21.21 12.66 1.67
C ALA A 77 21.52 13.82 0.71
N LEU A 78 20.96 13.78 -0.51
CA LEU A 78 21.16 14.83 -1.52
C LEU A 78 20.64 16.19 -1.04
N ARG A 79 19.43 16.24 -0.43
CA ARG A 79 18.89 17.48 0.14
C ARG A 79 19.78 18.02 1.26
N SER A 80 20.35 17.16 2.09
CA SER A 80 21.25 17.55 3.16
C SER A 80 22.57 18.12 2.61
N PHE A 81 23.14 17.47 1.59
CA PHE A 81 24.33 17.96 0.89
C PHE A 81 24.10 19.35 0.28
N ILE A 82 23.01 19.55 -0.47
CA ILE A 82 22.67 20.84 -1.09
C ILE A 82 22.53 21.95 -0.02
N ARG A 83 21.89 21.66 1.12
CA ARG A 83 21.79 22.61 2.24
C ARG A 83 23.15 22.92 2.87
N GLY A 84 24.05 21.93 2.93
CA GLY A 84 25.41 22.10 3.42
C GLY A 84 26.23 23.03 2.53
N VAL A 85 26.12 22.88 1.22
CA VAL A 85 26.85 23.71 0.23
C VAL A 85 26.30 25.13 0.14
N LEU A 86 24.98 25.30 0.06
CA LEU A 86 24.36 26.62 -0.18
C LEU A 86 24.07 27.40 1.11
N GLY A 87 24.01 26.72 2.26
CA GLY A 87 23.58 27.27 3.54
C GLY A 87 22.07 27.19 3.76
N MET A 88 21.66 26.92 5.01
CA MET A 88 20.28 26.57 5.37
C MET A 88 19.23 27.67 5.13
N ARG A 89 19.65 28.94 4.99
CA ARG A 89 18.77 30.11 4.82
C ARG A 89 18.79 30.68 3.40
N ASN A 90 19.52 30.06 2.49
CA ASN A 90 19.73 30.59 1.15
C ASN A 90 18.48 30.40 0.27
N GLU A 91 18.01 31.48 -0.35
CA GLU A 91 16.84 31.45 -1.24
C GLU A 91 17.06 30.60 -2.49
N LYS A 92 18.32 30.40 -2.91
CA LYS A 92 18.68 29.51 -4.03
C LYS A 92 18.23 28.05 -3.81
N LEU A 93 17.93 27.64 -2.57
CA LEU A 93 17.39 26.32 -2.24
C LEU A 93 16.02 26.05 -2.90
N LEU A 94 15.24 27.10 -3.18
CA LEU A 94 13.92 26.97 -3.82
C LEU A 94 14.01 26.37 -5.23
N ARG A 95 15.12 26.58 -5.95
CA ARG A 95 15.36 25.98 -7.28
C ARG A 95 15.39 24.45 -7.26
N TYR A 96 15.69 23.87 -6.10
CA TYR A 96 15.75 22.42 -5.88
C TYR A 96 14.51 21.89 -5.14
N GLY A 97 13.45 22.70 -5.02
CA GLY A 97 12.27 22.35 -4.23
C GLY A 97 12.53 22.25 -2.72
N ILE A 98 13.64 22.81 -2.23
CA ILE A 98 14.00 22.79 -0.80
C ILE A 98 13.58 24.11 -0.16
N LYS A 99 12.74 24.04 0.88
CA LYS A 99 12.31 25.22 1.64
C LYS A 99 13.44 25.75 2.54
N PRO A 100 13.89 27.01 2.41
CA PRO A 100 14.87 27.60 3.31
C PRO A 100 14.35 27.69 4.75
N ARG A 101 15.25 27.60 5.75
CA ARG A 101 14.88 27.88 7.15
C ARG A 101 14.58 29.37 7.31
N GLY A 102 13.31 29.71 7.52
CA GLY A 102 12.90 31.08 7.84
C GLY A 102 13.49 31.58 9.16
N LYS A 103 13.59 32.90 9.34
CA LYS A 103 13.88 33.52 10.65
C LYS A 103 12.78 33.11 11.63
N ARG A 104 13.14 32.51 12.78
CA ARG A 104 12.21 32.33 13.90
C ARG A 104 11.69 33.72 14.29
N ARG A 105 10.39 33.95 14.18
CA ARG A 105 9.76 35.11 14.81
C ARG A 105 9.82 34.86 16.32
N GLY A 106 10.48 35.75 17.06
CA GLY A 106 10.55 35.66 18.53
C GLY A 106 9.15 35.69 19.15
N PRO A 107 8.99 35.23 20.40
CA PRO A 107 7.69 35.26 21.08
C PRO A 107 7.16 36.70 21.13
N LYS A 108 5.91 36.90 20.68
CA LYS A 108 5.20 38.17 20.87
C LYS A 108 5.06 38.39 22.38
N ARG A 109 5.74 39.40 22.94
CA ARG A 109 5.48 39.85 24.32
C ARG A 109 4.02 40.28 24.38
N THR A 110 3.17 39.50 25.03
CA THR A 110 1.84 39.92 25.46
C THR A 110 2.03 41.04 26.47
N LEU A 111 1.70 42.27 26.09
CA LEU A 111 1.55 43.37 27.03
C LEU A 111 0.38 43.01 27.96
N SER A 112 0.64 42.84 29.25
CA SER A 112 -0.41 42.62 30.25
C SER A 112 -1.38 43.81 30.25
N PRO A 113 -2.71 43.58 30.37
CA PRO A 113 -3.68 44.66 30.44
C PRO A 113 -3.49 45.50 31.73
N PRO A 114 -3.77 46.81 31.69
CA PRO A 114 -3.60 47.69 32.84
C PRO A 114 -4.57 47.31 33.99
N PRO A 115 -4.19 47.56 35.25
CA PRO A 115 -4.99 47.15 36.41
C PRO A 115 -6.33 47.91 36.46
N PRO A 116 -7.39 47.29 36.98
CA PRO A 116 -8.72 47.90 37.06
C PRO A 116 -8.75 49.05 38.08
N VAL A 117 -9.30 50.20 37.67
CA VAL A 117 -9.47 51.38 38.52
C VAL A 117 -10.49 51.10 39.63
N ALA A 118 -10.05 51.18 40.88
CA ALA A 118 -10.90 51.00 42.06
C ALA A 118 -11.97 52.10 42.15
N ARG A 119 -13.26 51.74 42.00
CA ARG A 119 -14.38 52.64 42.31
C ARG A 119 -14.51 52.80 43.83
N LYS A 120 -14.22 54.00 44.34
CA LYS A 120 -14.53 54.45 45.71
C LYS A 120 -16.03 54.29 45.98
N ARG A 121 -16.41 53.47 46.97
CA ARG A 121 -17.77 53.44 47.53
C ARG A 121 -17.94 54.66 48.42
N ALA A 122 -18.83 55.58 48.05
CA ALA A 122 -19.30 56.64 48.93
C ALA A 122 -20.35 56.06 49.88
N GLY A 123 -20.04 56.05 51.17
CA GLY A 123 -21.00 55.79 52.24
C GLY A 123 -21.54 57.10 52.83
N GLY A 124 -22.74 57.02 53.42
CA GLY A 124 -23.36 58.04 54.26
C GLY A 124 -24.47 58.82 53.55
N ARG A 125 -25.65 59.08 54.12
CA ARG A 125 -26.04 59.09 55.55
C ARG A 125 -27.57 59.07 55.67
N SER A 126 -28.02 58.47 56.76
CA SER A 126 -29.35 58.62 57.36
C SER A 126 -29.74 60.09 57.59
N ARG A 127 -31.04 60.40 57.42
CA ARG A 127 -31.97 60.79 58.49
C ARG A 127 -33.40 60.73 57.99
#